data_AF-A0A0A7LNE6-F1
#
_entry.id   AF-A0A0A7LNE6-F1
#
_cell.length_a   1.000
_cell.length_b   1.000
_cell.length_c   1.000
_cell.angle_alpha   90.00
_cell.angle_beta   90.00
_cell.angle_gamma   90.00
#
_symmetry.space_group_name_H-M   'P 1'
#
loop_
_entity.id
_entity.type
_entity.pdbx_description
1 polymer ?
#
loop_
_entity_poly.entity_id
_entity_poly.type
_entity_poly.pdbx_seq_one_letter_code
_entity_poly.pdbx_strand_id
1 'polypeptide(L)'
;MAAALLLQAGTALAQAPAEAAAAPAKPAGPDTQVMLFWFLLSTLLLVLLVFVLLFTMIVVKMKPQLRKLYELPTVHDTWSGKVVGLLIGDTALVVGKNKDELMGHDYDGITEFDNDLPPWWKYGFYVTILFAVAYMGYYHVANAGQLQLAEYETEMRQATLLVSADNDDPNKLTTYTALKTPADLDAGKTIFATNCAPCHGPNAEGKVGPNLTDEYWLHGGDINHVYKTIKFGVTSKGMVAWKGKLASKQILQVSSYIESLKGSKPANAKEPQGEKEL
;
A
#
# COMPACT_ATOMS: atom_id res chain seq x y z
N MET A 1 60.67 -47.03 -43.11
CA MET A 1 60.64 -45.71 -43.76
C MET A 1 59.39 -45.67 -44.63
N ALA A 2 58.24 -45.29 -44.06
CA ALA A 2 57.72 -43.93 -44.01
C ALA A 2 57.36 -43.41 -45.41
N ALA A 3 56.11 -43.64 -45.83
CA ALA A 3 55.46 -42.94 -46.93
C ALA A 3 54.07 -42.51 -46.46
N ALA A 4 53.88 -41.20 -46.40
CA ALA A 4 52.64 -40.53 -46.04
C ALA A 4 51.61 -40.69 -47.17
N LEU A 5 50.35 -40.93 -46.81
CA LEU A 5 49.20 -40.77 -47.70
C LEU A 5 48.19 -39.85 -47.03
N LEU A 6 47.97 -38.69 -47.66
CA LEU A 6 46.93 -37.71 -47.37
C LEU A 6 45.55 -38.31 -47.63
N LEU A 7 44.62 -38.16 -46.68
CA LEU A 7 43.18 -38.25 -46.95
C LEU A 7 42.51 -36.93 -46.56
N GLN A 8 41.93 -36.27 -47.55
CA GLN A 8 41.08 -35.09 -47.41
C GLN A 8 39.75 -35.48 -46.76
N ALA A 9 39.37 -34.81 -45.67
CA ALA A 9 38.02 -34.88 -45.11
C ALA A 9 37.25 -33.62 -45.55
N GLY A 10 36.22 -33.82 -46.37
CA GLY A 10 35.34 -32.75 -46.85
C GLY A 10 34.52 -32.15 -45.71
N THR A 11 34.43 -30.82 -45.70
CA THR A 11 33.55 -30.02 -44.85
C THR A 11 32.11 -30.13 -45.35
N ALA A 12 31.27 -30.88 -44.64
CA ALA A 12 29.82 -30.80 -44.78
C ALA A 12 29.31 -29.65 -43.88
N LEU A 13 28.71 -28.61 -44.48
CA LEU A 13 27.94 -27.60 -43.74
C LEU A 13 26.71 -28.28 -43.13
N ALA A 14 26.65 -28.36 -41.81
CA ALA A 14 25.43 -28.71 -41.09
C ALA A 14 24.47 -27.50 -41.10
N GLN A 15 23.30 -27.66 -41.70
CA GLN A 15 22.18 -26.73 -41.52
C GLN A 15 21.71 -26.79 -40.07
N ALA A 16 21.57 -25.62 -39.44
CA ALA A 16 20.99 -25.49 -38.10
C ALA A 16 19.54 -26.01 -38.12
N PRO A 17 19.11 -26.77 -37.09
CA PRO A 17 17.74 -27.26 -37.03
C PRO A 17 16.78 -26.09 -36.84
N ALA A 18 15.69 -26.10 -37.59
CA ALA A 18 14.59 -25.15 -37.47
C ALA A 18 14.04 -25.15 -36.05
N GLU A 19 13.89 -23.96 -35.47
CA GLU A 19 13.32 -23.73 -34.15
C GLU A 19 11.86 -24.19 -34.17
N ALA A 20 11.59 -25.31 -33.51
CA ALA A 20 10.23 -25.84 -33.38
C ALA A 20 9.40 -24.84 -32.58
N ALA A 21 8.31 -24.36 -33.18
CA ALA A 21 7.33 -23.52 -32.52
C ALA A 21 6.87 -24.17 -31.21
N ALA A 22 7.06 -23.47 -30.09
CA ALA A 22 6.67 -23.93 -28.77
C ALA A 22 5.16 -24.25 -28.75
N ALA A 23 4.82 -25.46 -28.30
CA ALA A 23 3.44 -25.88 -28.07
C ALA A 23 2.77 -24.94 -27.03
N PRO A 24 1.46 -24.66 -27.16
CA PRO A 24 0.76 -23.82 -26.19
C PRO A 24 0.86 -24.43 -24.79
N ALA A 25 1.25 -23.60 -23.82
CA ALA A 25 1.34 -23.99 -22.42
C ALA A 25 -0.01 -24.53 -21.93
N LYS A 26 0.01 -25.75 -21.37
CA LYS A 26 -1.15 -26.38 -20.72
C LYS A 26 -1.67 -25.43 -19.62
N PRO A 27 -3.00 -25.24 -19.47
CA PRO A 27 -3.52 -24.38 -18.41
C PRO A 27 -2.97 -24.85 -17.06
N ALA A 28 -2.40 -23.92 -16.29
CA ALA A 28 -1.95 -24.19 -14.95
C ALA A 28 -3.15 -24.73 -14.16
N GLY A 29 -3.02 -25.95 -13.63
CA GLY A 29 -4.02 -26.52 -12.73
C GLY A 29 -4.23 -25.58 -11.53
N PRO A 30 -5.34 -25.73 -10.79
CA PRO A 30 -5.59 -24.89 -9.61
C PRO A 30 -4.38 -24.94 -8.67
N ASP A 31 -3.95 -23.75 -8.22
CA ASP A 31 -2.76 -23.57 -7.40
C ASP A 31 -2.83 -24.49 -6.17
N THR A 32 -1.81 -25.34 -6.02
CA THR A 32 -1.75 -26.34 -4.95
C THR A 32 -1.75 -25.67 -3.57
N GLN A 33 -1.18 -24.46 -3.44
CA GLN A 33 -1.23 -23.70 -2.18
C GLN A 33 -2.65 -23.24 -1.85
N VAL A 34 -3.41 -22.79 -2.86
CA VAL A 34 -4.80 -22.38 -2.68
C VAL A 34 -5.68 -23.58 -2.31
N MET A 35 -5.47 -24.75 -2.94
CA MET A 35 -6.22 -25.96 -2.58
C MET A 35 -5.91 -26.43 -1.15
N LEU A 36 -4.64 -26.40 -0.74
CA LEU A 36 -4.24 -26.72 0.63
C LEU A 36 -4.84 -25.75 1.65
N PHE A 37 -4.88 -24.45 1.35
CA PHE A 37 -5.50 -23.45 2.21
C PHE A 37 -7.00 -23.76 2.46
N TRP A 38 -7.77 -24.01 1.40
CA TRP A 38 -9.19 -24.32 1.54
C TRP A 38 -9.45 -25.67 2.22
N PHE A 39 -8.60 -26.67 1.98
CA PHE A 39 -8.65 -27.93 2.71
C PHE A 39 -8.41 -27.74 4.22
N LEU A 40 -7.38 -26.99 4.60
CA LEU A 40 -7.11 -26.70 6.01
C LEU A 40 -8.22 -25.86 6.66
N LEU A 41 -8.79 -24.89 5.94
CA LEU A 41 -9.88 -24.08 6.45
C LEU A 41 -11.16 -24.92 6.68
N SER A 42 -11.53 -25.76 5.70
CA SER A 42 -12.70 -26.65 5.81
C SER A 42 -12.55 -27.68 6.94
N THR A 43 -11.36 -28.25 7.11
CA THR A 43 -11.09 -29.17 8.22
C THR A 43 -11.15 -28.46 9.59
N LEU A 44 -10.60 -27.23 9.70
CA LEU A 44 -10.73 -26.42 10.91
C LEU A 44 -12.21 -26.13 11.25
N LEU A 45 -13.01 -25.74 10.25
CA LEU A 45 -14.44 -25.47 10.43
C LEU A 45 -15.21 -26.73 10.83
N LEU A 46 -14.88 -27.90 10.27
CA LEU A 46 -15.48 -29.16 10.66
C LEU A 46 -15.17 -29.52 12.12
N VAL A 47 -13.91 -29.36 12.54
CA VAL A 47 -13.50 -29.61 13.92
C VAL A 47 -14.23 -28.66 14.89
N LEU A 48 -14.32 -27.37 14.55
CA LEU A 48 -15.09 -26.40 15.33
C LEU A 48 -16.57 -26.77 15.41
N LEU A 49 -17.17 -27.20 14.30
CA LEU A 49 -18.57 -27.64 14.28
C LEU A 49 -18.78 -28.85 15.19
N VAL A 50 -17.95 -29.89 15.08
CA VAL A 50 -18.03 -31.08 15.95
C VAL A 50 -17.84 -30.69 17.40
N PHE A 51 -16.89 -29.81 17.71
CA PHE A 51 -16.66 -29.32 19.06
C PHE A 51 -17.88 -28.59 19.62
N VAL A 52 -18.50 -27.69 18.84
CA VAL A 52 -19.72 -26.97 19.25
C VAL A 52 -20.88 -27.94 19.48
N LEU A 53 -21.06 -28.95 18.63
CA LEU A 53 -22.11 -29.96 18.77
C LEU A 53 -21.89 -30.83 20.02
N LEU A 54 -20.65 -31.25 20.28
CA LEU A 54 -20.31 -32.01 21.49
C LEU A 54 -20.49 -31.15 22.75
N PHE A 55 -20.01 -29.91 22.72
CA PHE A 55 -20.15 -28.97 23.83
C PHE A 55 -21.61 -28.71 24.16
N THR A 56 -22.45 -28.43 23.16
CA THR A 56 -23.89 -28.23 23.35
C THR A 56 -24.57 -29.49 23.88
N MET A 57 -24.25 -30.68 23.36
CA MET A 57 -24.77 -31.95 23.89
C MET A 57 -24.39 -32.16 25.36
N ILE A 58 -23.14 -31.88 25.74
CA ILE A 58 -22.66 -32.00 27.12
C ILE A 58 -23.40 -31.01 28.02
N VAL A 59 -23.50 -29.73 27.64
CA VAL A 59 -24.21 -28.70 28.41
C VAL A 59 -25.68 -29.07 28.60
N VAL A 60 -26.36 -29.57 27.57
CA VAL A 60 -27.76 -30.02 27.66
C VAL A 60 -27.91 -31.20 28.63
N LYS A 61 -27.04 -32.21 28.55
CA LYS A 61 -27.08 -33.37 29.46
C LYS A 61 -26.74 -33.01 30.90
N MET A 62 -25.79 -32.09 31.11
CA MET A 62 -25.36 -31.69 32.44
C MET A 62 -26.21 -30.57 33.05
N LYS A 63 -27.10 -29.93 32.26
CA LYS A 63 -28.01 -28.86 32.71
C LYS A 63 -28.69 -29.12 34.07
N PRO A 64 -29.27 -30.30 34.37
CA PRO A 64 -29.88 -30.54 35.68
C PRO A 64 -28.86 -30.56 36.83
N GLN A 65 -27.63 -31.00 36.59
CA GLN A 65 -26.56 -31.01 37.59
C GLN A 65 -26.00 -29.60 37.81
N LEU A 66 -25.79 -28.85 36.72
CA LEU A 66 -25.35 -27.45 36.78
C LEU A 66 -26.38 -26.58 37.51
N ARG A 67 -27.68 -26.85 37.34
CA ARG A 67 -28.75 -26.07 38.01
C ARG A 67 -28.72 -26.25 39.52
N LYS A 68 -28.54 -27.47 40.01
CA LYS A 68 -28.36 -27.74 41.45
C LYS A 68 -27.14 -27.04 42.03
N LEU A 69 -26.05 -26.95 41.26
CA LEU A 69 -24.85 -26.24 41.68
C LEU A 69 -25.07 -24.71 41.69
N TYR A 70 -25.80 -24.19 40.70
CA TYR A 70 -26.13 -22.76 40.60
C TYR A 70 -27.04 -22.28 41.72
N GLU A 71 -28.01 -23.10 42.14
CA GLU A 71 -28.97 -22.77 43.20
C GLU A 71 -28.34 -22.75 44.61
N LEU A 72 -27.08 -23.17 44.77
CA LEU A 72 -26.38 -23.05 46.05
C LEU A 72 -26.01 -21.58 46.33
N PRO A 73 -26.38 -21.01 47.50
CA PRO A 73 -26.07 -19.62 47.85
C PRO A 73 -24.57 -19.30 47.82
N THR A 74 -23.72 -20.28 48.14
CA THR A 74 -22.26 -20.15 48.12
C THR A 74 -21.68 -20.05 46.71
N VAL A 75 -22.42 -20.47 45.69
CA VAL A 75 -21.97 -20.50 44.29
C VAL A 75 -22.66 -19.41 43.48
N HIS A 76 -23.97 -19.21 43.67
CA HIS A 76 -24.79 -18.29 42.86
C HIS A 76 -24.17 -16.90 42.68
N ASP A 77 -23.67 -16.28 43.76
CA ASP A 77 -23.16 -14.90 43.72
C ASP A 77 -21.71 -14.78 43.26
N THR A 78 -20.99 -15.90 43.16
CA THR A 78 -19.60 -15.92 42.72
C THR A 78 -19.47 -15.74 41.20
N TRP A 79 -18.29 -15.33 40.75
CA TRP A 79 -18.01 -15.22 39.31
C TRP A 79 -18.23 -16.56 38.56
N SER A 80 -17.79 -17.68 39.14
CA SER A 80 -17.99 -19.01 38.55
C SER A 80 -19.47 -19.41 38.50
N GLY A 81 -20.26 -19.05 39.51
CA GLY A 81 -21.71 -19.22 39.50
C GLY A 81 -22.39 -18.48 38.36
N LYS A 82 -22.01 -17.22 38.09
CA LYS A 82 -22.57 -16.44 36.99
C LYS A 82 -22.21 -16.98 35.60
N VAL A 83 -21.01 -17.57 35.44
CA VAL A 83 -20.62 -18.30 34.22
C VAL A 83 -21.45 -19.57 34.05
N VAL A 84 -21.67 -20.33 35.13
CA VAL A 84 -22.56 -21.49 35.15
C VAL A 84 -24.00 -21.09 34.82
N GLY A 85 -24.48 -19.96 35.35
CA GLY A 85 -25.78 -19.38 35.03
C GLY A 85 -25.96 -19.12 33.54
N LEU A 86 -24.96 -18.52 32.88
CA LEU A 86 -24.97 -18.28 31.44
C LEU A 86 -25.14 -19.57 30.62
N LEU A 87 -24.51 -20.67 31.04
CA LEU A 87 -24.62 -21.98 30.39
C LEU A 87 -26.02 -22.62 30.53
N ILE A 88 -26.79 -22.23 31.55
CA ILE A 88 -28.12 -22.78 31.84
C ILE A 88 -29.24 -21.86 31.30
N GLY A 89 -28.91 -20.60 30.98
CA GLY A 89 -29.81 -19.61 30.38
C GLY A 89 -30.05 -18.35 31.22
N ASP A 90 -29.32 -18.16 32.33
CA ASP A 90 -29.35 -16.91 33.09
C ASP A 90 -28.47 -15.86 32.39
N THR A 91 -29.11 -14.82 31.88
CA THR A 91 -28.46 -13.74 31.13
C THR A 91 -28.02 -12.57 32.00
N ALA A 92 -28.17 -12.63 33.33
CA ALA A 92 -27.81 -11.54 34.25
C ALA A 92 -26.34 -11.10 34.11
N LEU A 93 -25.41 -12.02 33.78
CA LEU A 93 -24.00 -11.70 33.49
C LEU A 93 -23.84 -10.77 32.26
N VAL A 94 -24.74 -10.89 31.27
CA VAL A 94 -24.69 -10.20 29.98
C VAL A 94 -25.64 -9.00 29.93
N VAL A 95 -26.71 -9.01 30.73
CA VAL A 95 -27.83 -8.08 30.64
C VAL A 95 -27.93 -7.14 31.84
N GLY A 96 -27.27 -7.45 32.97
CA GLY A 96 -27.46 -6.73 34.24
C GLY A 96 -28.66 -7.26 35.02
N LYS A 97 -28.72 -6.95 36.32
CA LYS A 97 -29.76 -7.40 37.25
C LYS A 97 -30.82 -6.32 37.46
N ASN A 98 -30.39 -5.08 37.67
CA ASN A 98 -31.29 -3.95 37.92
C ASN A 98 -31.69 -3.30 36.59
N LYS A 99 -33.00 -3.23 36.35
CA LYS A 99 -33.59 -2.64 35.15
C LYS A 99 -34.90 -1.95 35.46
N ASP A 100 -35.08 -0.78 34.84
CA ASP A 100 -36.30 0.02 34.84
C ASP A 100 -36.73 0.49 36.25
N GLU A 101 -35.79 0.51 37.20
CA GLU A 101 -36.00 1.10 38.53
C GLU A 101 -35.78 2.62 38.46
N LEU A 102 -36.80 3.41 38.83
CA LEU A 102 -36.70 4.87 38.83
C LEU A 102 -35.97 5.37 40.08
N MET A 103 -35.07 6.30 39.86
CA MET A 103 -34.44 7.10 40.91
C MET A 103 -35.49 7.96 41.60
N GLY A 104 -35.42 8.10 42.93
CA GLY A 104 -36.44 8.77 43.75
C GLY A 104 -36.50 10.30 43.61
N HIS A 105 -35.89 10.89 42.59
CA HIS A 105 -35.85 12.33 42.34
C HIS A 105 -36.27 12.64 40.90
N ASP A 106 -36.89 13.81 40.72
CA ASP A 106 -37.35 14.34 39.44
C ASP A 106 -36.69 15.70 39.19
N TYR A 107 -36.18 15.89 37.98
CA TYR A 107 -35.61 17.15 37.52
C TYR A 107 -36.39 17.62 36.30
N ASP A 108 -37.27 18.62 36.48
CA ASP A 108 -38.05 19.22 35.39
C ASP A 108 -38.88 18.20 34.59
N GLY A 109 -39.49 17.24 35.30
CA GLY A 109 -40.27 16.15 34.68
C GLY A 109 -39.43 15.05 34.05
N ILE A 110 -38.10 15.08 34.19
CA ILE A 110 -37.18 14.01 33.79
C ILE A 110 -36.77 13.21 35.03
N THR A 111 -37.02 11.90 34.98
CA THR A 111 -36.56 10.94 35.98
C THR A 111 -35.48 10.03 35.37
N GLU A 112 -34.59 9.53 36.24
CA GLU A 112 -33.47 8.69 35.83
C GLU A 112 -33.70 7.23 36.21
N PHE A 113 -33.20 6.29 35.40
CA PHE A 113 -33.22 4.86 35.74
C PHE A 113 -31.93 4.45 36.45
N ASP A 114 -32.04 3.71 37.55
CA ASP A 114 -30.92 3.03 38.22
C ASP A 114 -30.61 1.68 37.55
N ASN A 115 -30.30 1.76 36.24
CA ASN A 115 -29.98 0.60 35.43
C ASN A 115 -28.51 0.21 35.62
N ASP A 116 -28.26 -1.10 35.71
CA ASP A 116 -26.89 -1.61 35.66
C ASP A 116 -26.21 -1.24 34.33
N LEU A 117 -24.93 -0.87 34.40
CA LEU A 117 -24.10 -0.64 33.22
C LEU A 117 -24.13 -1.87 32.30
N PRO A 118 -24.35 -1.70 30.98
CA PRO A 118 -24.33 -2.80 30.03
C PRO A 118 -23.03 -3.61 30.18
N PRO A 119 -23.09 -4.92 30.47
CA PRO A 119 -21.89 -5.72 30.71
C PRO A 119 -20.87 -5.67 29.58
N TRP A 120 -21.30 -5.65 28.31
CA TRP A 120 -20.40 -5.51 27.17
C TRP A 120 -19.60 -4.18 27.21
N TRP A 121 -20.23 -3.09 27.64
CA TRP A 121 -19.59 -1.78 27.76
C TRP A 121 -18.57 -1.79 28.89
N LYS A 122 -18.95 -2.32 30.06
CA LYS A 122 -18.07 -2.45 31.23
C LYS A 122 -16.85 -3.33 30.93
N TYR A 123 -17.05 -4.49 30.31
CA TYR A 123 -15.94 -5.36 29.93
C TYR A 123 -15.09 -4.75 28.82
N GLY A 124 -15.70 -4.06 27.85
CA GLY A 124 -14.98 -3.28 26.85
C GLY A 124 -14.07 -2.23 27.49
N PHE A 125 -14.57 -1.50 28.49
CA PHE A 125 -13.80 -0.54 29.26
C PHE A 125 -12.61 -1.18 30.00
N TYR A 126 -12.79 -2.37 30.60
CA TYR A 126 -11.65 -3.08 31.21
C TYR A 126 -10.64 -3.59 30.18
N VAL A 127 -11.09 -4.03 29.01
CA VAL A 127 -10.20 -4.45 27.91
C VAL A 127 -9.33 -3.29 27.44
N THR A 128 -9.88 -2.08 27.30
CA THR A 128 -9.06 -0.91 26.89
C THR A 128 -8.01 -0.56 27.94
N ILE A 129 -8.32 -0.69 29.24
CA ILE A 129 -7.34 -0.52 30.33
C ILE A 129 -6.21 -1.55 30.21
N LEU A 130 -6.55 -2.84 30.08
CA LEU A 130 -5.56 -3.90 29.93
C LEU A 130 -4.69 -3.70 28.69
N PHE A 131 -5.31 -3.33 27.56
CA PHE A 131 -4.58 -3.01 26.33
C PHE A 131 -3.62 -1.83 26.54
N ALA A 132 -4.04 -0.75 27.19
CA ALA A 132 -3.19 0.41 27.46
C ALA A 132 -1.96 0.04 28.30
N VAL A 133 -2.14 -0.77 29.36
CA VAL A 133 -1.04 -1.26 30.20
C VAL A 133 -0.08 -2.15 29.40
N ALA A 134 -0.62 -3.09 28.61
CA ALA A 134 0.18 -3.96 27.77
C ALA A 134 0.95 -3.18 26.69
N TYR A 135 0.30 -2.20 26.06
CA TYR A 135 0.90 -1.32 25.06
C TYR A 135 2.06 -0.52 25.65
N MET A 136 1.85 0.11 26.83
CA MET A 136 2.91 0.82 27.53
C MET A 136 4.06 -0.12 27.89
N GLY A 137 3.75 -1.30 28.42
CA GLY A 137 4.74 -2.32 28.76
C GLY A 137 5.58 -2.74 27.54
N TYR A 138 4.96 -2.94 26.39
CA TYR A 138 5.63 -3.39 25.17
C TYR A 138 6.47 -2.30 24.49
N TYR A 139 5.88 -1.12 24.26
CA TYR A 139 6.52 -0.04 23.50
C TYR A 139 7.45 0.84 24.34
N HIS A 140 7.07 1.16 25.59
CA HIS A 140 7.78 2.17 26.38
C HIS A 140 8.62 1.59 27.52
N VAL A 141 8.28 0.41 28.05
CA VAL A 141 9.05 -0.23 29.13
C VAL A 141 10.04 -1.24 28.57
N ALA A 142 9.55 -2.22 27.80
CA ALA A 142 10.37 -3.27 27.21
C ALA A 142 11.13 -2.81 25.95
N ASN A 143 10.72 -1.70 25.32
CA ASN A 143 11.25 -1.21 24.04
C ASN A 143 11.26 -2.31 22.96
N ALA A 144 10.29 -3.22 22.99
CA ALA A 144 10.23 -4.39 22.11
C ALA A 144 9.60 -4.08 20.75
N GLY A 145 8.74 -3.05 20.69
CA GLY A 145 8.13 -2.56 19.46
C GLY A 145 8.86 -1.35 18.87
N GLN A 146 8.80 -1.19 17.54
CA GLN A 146 9.30 0.01 16.88
C GLN A 146 8.35 1.18 17.12
N LEU A 147 8.87 2.29 17.63
CA LEU A 147 8.16 3.57 17.63
C LEU A 147 8.23 4.19 16.24
N GLN A 148 7.36 5.18 16.00
CA GLN A 148 7.14 5.80 14.68
C GLN A 148 8.41 6.16 13.91
N LEU A 149 9.42 6.74 14.58
CA LEU A 149 10.68 7.12 13.93
C LEU A 149 11.53 5.90 13.53
N ALA A 150 11.59 4.89 14.39
CA ALA A 150 12.35 3.66 14.12
C ALA A 150 11.70 2.82 13.02
N GLU A 151 10.36 2.80 12.99
CA GLU A 151 9.57 2.21 11.91
C GLU A 151 9.84 2.94 10.60
N TYR A 152 9.72 4.28 10.58
CA TYR A 152 10.04 5.11 9.42
C TYR A 152 11.45 4.85 8.87
N GLU A 153 12.48 4.82 9.73
CA GLU A 153 13.84 4.52 9.29
C GLU A 153 13.98 3.12 8.69
N THR A 154 13.26 2.15 9.26
CA THR A 154 13.25 0.77 8.76
C THR A 154 12.57 0.70 7.40
N GLU A 155 11.43 1.36 7.22
CA GLU A 155 10.72 1.46 5.96
C GLU A 155 11.55 2.19 4.89
N MET A 156 12.21 3.30 5.25
CA MET A 156 13.10 4.02 4.34
C MET A 156 14.27 3.15 3.90
N ARG A 157 14.87 2.38 4.83
CA ARG A 157 15.92 1.41 4.48
C ARG A 157 15.39 0.34 3.54
N GLN A 158 14.21 -0.23 3.81
CA GLN A 158 13.59 -1.20 2.90
C GLN A 158 13.30 -0.58 1.52
N ALA A 159 12.77 0.64 1.48
CA ALA A 159 12.52 1.37 0.24
C ALA A 159 13.81 1.60 -0.54
N THR A 160 14.93 1.96 0.10
CA THR A 160 16.22 2.12 -0.60
C THR A 160 16.74 0.83 -1.24
N LEU A 161 16.41 -0.33 -0.68
CA LEU A 161 16.75 -1.63 -1.28
C LEU A 161 15.85 -1.98 -2.48
N LEU A 162 14.64 -1.42 -2.50
CA LEU A 162 13.67 -1.62 -3.58
C LEU A 162 13.79 -0.57 -4.69
N VAL A 163 14.28 0.63 -4.38
CA VAL A 163 14.69 1.63 -5.37
C VAL A 163 15.87 1.04 -6.14
N SER A 164 15.70 0.88 -7.44
CA SER A 164 16.69 0.15 -8.25
C SER A 164 18.03 0.89 -8.26
N ALA A 165 19.12 0.12 -8.19
CA ALA A 165 20.48 0.66 -8.31
C ALA A 165 20.76 1.26 -9.71
N ASP A 166 19.85 1.05 -10.65
CA ASP A 166 19.94 1.56 -12.01
C ASP A 166 19.81 3.09 -12.03
N ASN A 167 20.75 3.75 -12.71
CA ASN A 167 20.71 5.20 -12.94
C ASN A 167 19.55 5.68 -13.82
N ASP A 168 18.68 4.76 -14.20
CA ASP A 168 17.54 4.93 -15.09
C ASP A 168 16.20 4.58 -14.43
N ASP A 169 16.16 4.46 -13.10
CA ASP A 169 14.91 4.38 -12.37
C ASP A 169 14.13 5.70 -12.50
N PRO A 170 12.87 5.69 -12.99
CA PRO A 170 12.03 6.89 -12.97
C PRO A 170 11.74 7.40 -11.56
N ASN A 171 11.81 6.56 -10.53
CA ASN A 171 11.51 6.94 -9.14
C ASN A 171 12.75 7.36 -8.35
N LYS A 172 13.95 7.29 -8.94
CA LYS A 172 15.17 7.82 -8.30
C LYS A 172 15.12 9.33 -8.25
N LEU A 173 15.28 9.88 -7.05
CA LEU A 173 15.39 11.33 -6.84
C LEU A 173 16.62 11.84 -7.61
N THR A 174 16.38 12.78 -8.51
CA THR A 174 17.46 13.54 -9.14
C THR A 174 17.75 14.78 -8.29
N THR A 175 19.02 15.18 -8.24
CA THR A 175 19.51 16.34 -7.48
C THR A 175 20.21 17.34 -8.40
N TYR A 176 19.69 17.49 -9.62
CA TYR A 176 20.22 18.44 -10.59
C TYR A 176 19.87 19.87 -10.21
N THR A 177 20.76 20.80 -10.57
CA THR A 177 20.54 22.25 -10.47
C THR A 177 20.46 22.85 -11.88
N ALA A 178 19.64 23.87 -12.07
CA ALA A 178 19.49 24.56 -13.35
C ALA A 178 20.83 25.12 -13.85
N LEU A 179 21.13 24.87 -15.13
CA LEU A 179 22.28 25.44 -15.82
C LEU A 179 21.93 26.85 -16.30
N LYS A 180 22.60 27.86 -15.76
CA LYS A 180 22.31 29.28 -16.04
C LYS A 180 23.33 29.95 -16.97
N THR A 181 24.31 29.21 -17.49
CA THR A 181 25.30 29.80 -18.39
C THR A 181 24.64 30.12 -19.75
N PRO A 182 24.99 31.24 -20.42
CA PRO A 182 24.42 31.58 -21.72
C PRO A 182 24.60 30.45 -22.75
N ALA A 183 25.77 29.81 -22.76
CA ALA A 183 26.05 28.69 -23.66
C ALA A 183 25.13 27.48 -23.43
N ASP A 184 24.82 27.14 -22.17
CA ASP A 184 23.91 26.04 -21.85
C ASP A 184 22.45 26.38 -22.17
N LEU A 185 22.04 27.64 -21.93
CA LEU A 185 20.70 28.11 -22.26
C LEU A 185 20.48 28.21 -23.78
N ASP A 186 21.47 28.65 -24.55
CA ASP A 186 21.41 28.71 -26.01
C ASP A 186 21.35 27.29 -26.63
N ALA A 187 22.11 26.35 -26.06
CA ALA A 187 22.02 24.94 -26.42
C ALA A 187 20.62 24.38 -26.11
N GLY A 188 20.10 24.65 -24.90
CA GLY A 188 18.76 24.26 -24.47
C GLY A 188 17.66 24.83 -25.38
N LYS A 189 17.78 26.10 -25.77
CA LYS A 189 16.89 26.78 -26.72
C LYS A 189 16.90 26.12 -28.09
N THR A 190 18.08 25.76 -28.59
CA THR A 190 18.24 25.08 -29.89
C THR A 190 17.58 23.71 -29.86
N ILE A 191 17.78 22.95 -28.77
CA ILE A 191 17.13 21.65 -28.57
C ILE A 191 15.62 21.81 -28.49
N PHE A 192 15.13 22.81 -27.73
CA PHE A 192 13.72 23.10 -27.58
C PHE A 192 13.05 23.43 -28.92
N ALA A 193 13.65 24.33 -29.70
CA ALA A 193 13.15 24.74 -31.01
C ALA A 193 13.03 23.56 -31.99
N THR A 194 13.98 22.62 -31.91
CA THR A 194 14.02 21.46 -32.81
C THR A 194 13.04 20.36 -32.40
N ASN A 195 12.91 20.09 -31.09
CA ASN A 195 12.30 18.87 -30.58
C ASN A 195 10.99 19.09 -29.81
N CYS A 196 10.85 20.23 -29.13
CA CYS A 196 9.75 20.49 -28.19
C CYS A 196 8.73 21.48 -28.73
N ALA A 197 9.19 22.49 -29.49
CA ALA A 197 8.36 23.52 -30.09
C ALA A 197 7.23 23.01 -30.99
N PRO A 198 7.34 21.87 -31.72
CA PRO A 198 6.22 21.35 -32.50
C PRO A 198 4.97 21.05 -31.67
N CYS A 199 5.13 20.66 -30.40
CA CYS A 199 4.04 20.33 -29.49
C CYS A 199 3.73 21.45 -28.49
N HIS A 200 4.76 22.15 -28.00
CA HIS A 200 4.65 23.19 -26.97
C HIS A 200 4.68 24.62 -27.52
N GLY A 201 4.80 24.80 -28.83
CA GLY A 201 4.90 26.12 -29.46
C GLY A 201 6.32 26.71 -29.44
N PRO A 202 6.64 27.64 -30.37
CA PRO A 202 7.98 28.23 -30.49
C PRO A 202 8.39 29.08 -29.28
N ASN A 203 7.44 29.64 -28.54
CA ASN A 203 7.63 30.41 -27.33
C ASN A 203 7.25 29.61 -26.07
N ALA A 204 7.12 28.29 -26.18
CA ALA A 204 6.63 27.40 -25.13
C ALA A 204 5.21 27.72 -24.62
N GLU A 205 4.42 28.41 -25.44
CA GLU A 205 3.09 28.92 -25.12
C GLU A 205 2.02 27.83 -24.99
N GLY A 206 2.33 26.60 -25.41
CA GLY A 206 1.41 25.47 -25.45
C GLY A 206 0.65 25.39 -26.78
N LYS A 207 0.61 24.20 -27.37
CA LYS A 207 -0.21 23.90 -28.56
C LYS A 207 -0.96 22.59 -28.31
N VAL A 208 -0.37 21.49 -28.76
CA VAL A 208 -0.87 20.14 -28.41
C VAL A 208 -0.49 19.83 -26.96
N GLY A 209 0.74 20.14 -26.57
CA GLY A 209 1.21 20.09 -25.19
C GLY A 209 0.74 21.29 -24.34
N PRO A 210 0.96 21.23 -23.01
CA PRO A 210 0.67 22.33 -22.09
C PRO A 210 1.56 23.56 -22.34
N ASN A 211 1.12 24.69 -21.81
CA ASN A 211 1.95 25.90 -21.66
C ASN A 211 3.07 25.59 -20.65
N LEU A 212 4.31 25.97 -20.96
CA LEU A 212 5.47 25.77 -20.07
C LEU A 212 6.01 27.10 -19.51
N THR A 213 5.33 28.22 -19.78
CA THR A 213 5.74 29.56 -19.36
C THR A 213 5.05 30.02 -18.08
N ASP A 214 3.97 29.36 -17.66
CA ASP A 214 3.20 29.76 -16.48
C ASP A 214 3.65 29.04 -15.19
N GLU A 215 2.93 29.29 -14.10
CA GLU A 215 3.19 28.72 -12.78
C GLU A 215 2.43 27.41 -12.55
N TYR A 216 1.77 26.83 -13.56
CA TYR A 216 0.89 25.68 -13.41
C TYR A 216 1.48 24.43 -14.06
N TRP A 217 1.63 23.36 -13.29
CA TRP A 217 2.30 22.15 -13.73
C TRP A 217 1.46 20.90 -13.46
N LEU A 218 1.46 19.98 -14.43
CA LEU A 218 0.79 18.67 -14.32
C LEU A 218 1.67 17.60 -13.66
N HIS A 219 2.99 17.79 -13.69
CA HIS A 219 3.98 16.77 -13.32
C HIS A 219 5.18 17.35 -12.53
N GLY A 220 5.02 18.50 -11.88
CA GLY A 220 6.12 19.21 -11.21
C GLY A 220 6.86 20.18 -12.14
N GLY A 221 7.03 21.43 -11.69
CA GLY A 221 7.75 22.50 -12.39
C GLY A 221 9.20 22.71 -11.95
N ASP A 222 9.65 22.04 -10.88
CA ASP A 222 11.06 22.04 -10.48
C ASP A 222 11.95 21.38 -11.55
N ILE A 223 13.22 21.81 -11.64
CA ILE A 223 14.20 21.32 -12.61
C ILE A 223 14.29 19.78 -12.64
N ASN A 224 14.16 19.11 -11.49
CA ASN A 224 14.23 17.66 -11.39
C ASN A 224 12.99 16.98 -11.93
N HIS A 225 11.81 17.56 -11.69
CA HIS A 225 10.54 17.08 -12.23
C HIS A 225 10.46 17.26 -13.75
N VAL A 226 10.88 18.42 -14.26
CA VAL A 226 10.95 18.69 -15.71
C VAL A 226 11.94 17.76 -16.38
N TYR A 227 13.13 17.58 -15.80
CA TYR A 227 14.15 16.65 -16.29
C TYR A 227 13.62 15.21 -16.36
N LYS A 228 12.96 14.73 -15.30
CA LYS A 228 12.36 13.40 -15.24
C LYS A 228 11.28 13.23 -16.31
N THR A 229 10.38 14.21 -16.43
CA THR A 229 9.32 14.22 -17.44
C THR A 229 9.88 14.14 -18.86
N ILE A 230 10.96 14.85 -19.16
CA ILE A 230 11.61 14.79 -20.48
C ILE A 230 12.34 13.45 -20.67
N LYS A 231 13.08 12.98 -19.67
CA LYS A 231 13.84 11.71 -19.76
C LYS A 231 12.92 10.53 -20.02
N PHE A 232 11.86 10.36 -19.22
CA PHE A 232 10.98 9.18 -19.26
C PHE A 232 9.72 9.38 -20.09
N GLY A 233 9.33 10.61 -20.39
CA GLY A 233 8.10 10.93 -21.10
C GLY A 233 6.84 10.66 -20.27
N VAL A 234 5.70 11.03 -20.85
CA VAL A 234 4.35 10.72 -20.35
C VAL A 234 3.59 10.12 -21.53
N THR A 235 3.93 8.87 -21.85
CA THR A 235 3.47 8.19 -23.06
C THR A 235 1.96 8.06 -23.13
N SER A 236 1.27 7.94 -21.98
CA SER A 236 -0.19 7.93 -21.87
C SER A 236 -0.85 9.24 -22.32
N LYS A 237 -0.12 10.36 -22.33
CA LYS A 237 -0.59 11.70 -22.72
C LYS A 237 0.10 12.22 -23.99
N GLY A 238 0.88 11.37 -24.68
CA GLY A 238 1.52 11.69 -25.95
C GLY A 238 2.92 12.32 -25.86
N MET A 239 3.46 12.55 -24.65
CA MET A 239 4.84 13.03 -24.48
C MET A 239 5.80 11.84 -24.58
N VAL A 240 6.65 11.84 -25.60
CA VAL A 240 7.63 10.77 -25.84
C VAL A 240 8.77 10.80 -24.81
N ALA A 241 9.35 9.64 -24.52
CA ALA A 241 10.58 9.54 -23.76
C ALA A 241 11.78 10.02 -24.60
N TRP A 242 12.60 10.93 -24.05
CA TRP A 242 13.82 11.41 -24.70
C TRP A 242 15.08 10.67 -24.25
N LYS A 243 14.97 9.76 -23.28
CA LYS A 243 16.03 8.80 -22.93
C LYS A 243 16.51 8.07 -24.19
N GLY A 244 17.83 8.06 -24.40
CA GLY A 244 18.47 7.42 -25.55
C GLY A 244 18.44 8.25 -26.84
N LYS A 245 17.68 9.34 -26.90
CA LYS A 245 17.67 10.31 -28.01
C LYS A 245 18.48 11.57 -27.69
N LEU A 246 18.38 12.03 -26.44
CA LEU A 246 19.16 13.14 -25.91
C LEU A 246 20.08 12.62 -24.79
N ALA A 247 21.31 13.14 -24.74
CA ALA A 247 22.21 12.89 -23.63
C ALA A 247 21.67 13.57 -22.35
N SER A 248 22.00 13.03 -21.18
CA SER A 248 21.59 13.59 -19.88
C SER A 248 21.88 15.10 -19.76
N LYS A 249 23.07 15.55 -20.21
CA LYS A 249 23.40 16.98 -20.21
C LYS A 249 22.46 17.81 -21.10
N GLN A 250 22.10 17.29 -22.28
CA GLN A 250 21.18 17.97 -23.21
C GLN A 250 19.77 18.07 -22.64
N ILE A 251 19.30 17.02 -21.95
CA ILE A 251 18.02 17.04 -21.22
C ILE A 251 18.06 18.11 -20.12
N LEU A 252 19.16 18.22 -19.38
CA LEU A 252 19.31 19.26 -18.36
C LEU A 252 19.36 20.67 -18.95
N GLN A 253 20.04 20.85 -20.09
CA GLN A 253 20.10 22.13 -20.81
C GLN A 253 18.71 22.59 -21.27
N VAL A 254 17.91 21.70 -21.88
CA VAL A 254 16.54 22.06 -22.29
C VAL A 254 15.62 22.28 -21.09
N SER A 255 15.77 21.52 -20.00
CA SER A 255 15.00 21.72 -18.77
C SER A 255 15.33 23.10 -18.15
N SER A 256 16.60 23.48 -18.14
CA SER A 256 17.05 24.78 -17.63
C SER A 256 16.56 25.95 -18.50
N TYR A 257 16.51 25.75 -19.82
CA TYR A 257 15.90 26.72 -20.73
C TYR A 257 14.40 26.89 -20.46
N ILE A 258 13.65 25.79 -20.26
CA ILE A 258 12.22 25.86 -19.92
C ILE A 258 12.01 26.63 -18.61
N GLU A 259 12.82 26.36 -17.58
CA GLU A 259 12.76 27.11 -16.32
C GLU A 259 13.03 28.61 -16.52
N SER A 260 13.96 28.97 -17.43
CA SER A 260 14.23 30.37 -17.77
C SER A 260 13.06 31.09 -18.45
N LEU A 261 12.08 30.35 -18.97
CA LEU A 261 10.86 30.89 -19.57
C LEU A 261 9.72 31.09 -18.57
N LYS A 262 9.85 30.60 -17.33
CA LYS A 262 8.83 30.77 -16.27
C LYS A 262 8.55 32.26 -16.06
N GLY A 263 7.28 32.66 -16.17
CA GLY A 263 6.82 34.05 -16.07
C GLY A 263 6.84 34.84 -17.38
N SER A 264 7.32 34.27 -18.48
CA SER A 264 7.16 34.90 -19.80
C SER A 264 5.69 34.86 -20.23
N LYS A 265 5.22 35.92 -20.93
CA LYS A 265 3.81 36.09 -21.32
C LYS A 265 3.68 36.08 -22.84
N PRO A 266 3.70 34.90 -23.50
CA PRO A 266 3.50 34.83 -24.93
C PRO A 266 2.06 35.23 -25.30
N ALA A 267 1.90 35.91 -26.45
CA ALA A 267 0.61 36.46 -26.88
C ALA A 267 -0.49 35.38 -27.10
N ASN A 268 -0.09 34.14 -27.37
CA ASN A 268 -0.97 33.00 -27.63
C ASN A 268 -0.83 31.90 -26.57
N ALA A 269 -0.62 32.27 -25.30
CA ALA A 269 -0.51 31.31 -24.20
C ALA A 269 -1.79 30.46 -24.06
N LYS A 270 -1.63 29.14 -24.00
CA LYS A 270 -2.71 28.20 -23.67
C LYS A 270 -3.11 28.36 -22.20
N GLU A 271 -4.38 28.12 -21.91
CA GLU A 271 -4.92 28.17 -20.54
C GLU A 271 -4.09 27.29 -19.57
N PRO A 272 -3.89 27.75 -18.31
CA PRO A 272 -3.10 27.03 -17.31
C PRO A 272 -3.64 25.63 -17.03
N GLN A 273 -2.74 24.67 -16.85
CA GLN A 273 -3.08 23.27 -16.63
C GLN A 273 -2.29 22.68 -15.46
N GLY A 274 -3.01 22.06 -14.53
CA GLY A 274 -2.42 21.40 -13.36
C GLY A 274 -2.48 22.27 -12.11
N GLU A 275 -1.54 22.03 -11.20
CA GLU A 275 -1.48 22.69 -9.91
C GLU A 275 -0.53 23.87 -9.94
N LYS A 276 -0.85 24.90 -9.17
CA LYS A 276 -0.01 26.09 -9.06
C LYS A 276 1.22 25.75 -8.20
N GLU A 277 2.41 25.88 -8.78
CA GLU A 277 3.68 25.69 -8.10
C GLU A 277 4.45 27.01 -8.01
N LEU A 278 4.65 27.47 -6.77
CA LEU A 278 5.35 28.71 -6.42
C LEU A 278 6.84 28.63 -6.80
#